data_AF-K9VZU7-F1
#
_entry.id   AF-K9VZU7-F1
#
_cell.length_a   1.000
_cell.length_b   1.000
_cell.length_c   1.000
_cell.angle_alpha   90.00
_cell.angle_beta   90.00
_cell.angle_gamma   90.00
#
_symmetry.space_group_name_H-M   'P 1'
#
loop_
_entity.id
_entity.type
_entity.pdbx_description
1 polymer ?
#
loop_
_entity_poly.entity_id
_entity_poly.type
_entity_poly.pdbx_seq_one_letter_code
_entity_poly.pdbx_strand_id
1 'polypeptide(L)'
;MSSIPENIRLKELAIIANLNQSFFDDFTGFLQTEGYAELYEFVVEQDISKAKNTIRKYLERQVPNNIKLYDGIARPYKEDKAKWLLLGWIFRDAPEQRLKGYLANFSGKPNERKAELLNQVRQYASGILPERERWNWIPIFEVMIDRLEGSRRSIKGNLFEEIVRRNLNEIFAKNGIALSIDRTQIKLGGETYDVKVSGRRGTILIPVKTRETMGGGHALLFTRDIHKAISIANESGYNCIPVIIAESWTGDLTALNCKEFVYINKNPNQVNEVEPLLVQEFERLIEIFRSLL
;
A
#
# COMPACT_ATOMS: atom_id res chain seq x y z
N MET A 1 26.12 25.00 -14.09
CA MET A 1 24.77 24.97 -13.48
C MET A 1 24.50 23.53 -13.10
N SER A 2 24.38 23.23 -11.81
CA SER A 2 23.97 21.90 -11.35
C SER A 2 22.50 21.71 -11.70
N SER A 3 22.19 20.84 -12.68
CA SER A 3 20.81 20.46 -12.97
C SER A 3 20.27 19.72 -11.74
N ILE A 4 19.30 20.30 -11.05
CA ILE A 4 18.53 19.59 -10.05
C ILE A 4 17.89 18.39 -10.76
N PRO A 5 18.13 17.15 -10.32
CA PRO A 5 17.48 15.98 -10.92
C PRO A 5 15.96 16.18 -10.87
N GLU A 6 15.28 15.96 -12.00
CA GLU A 6 13.83 16.09 -12.05
C GLU A 6 13.21 15.18 -10.98
N ASN A 7 12.33 15.73 -10.13
CA ASN A 7 11.59 14.92 -9.16
C ASN A 7 10.44 14.21 -9.90
N ILE A 8 10.80 13.22 -10.71
CA ILE A 8 9.90 12.42 -11.55
C ILE A 8 8.77 11.85 -10.71
N ARG A 9 9.07 11.41 -9.48
CA ARG A 9 8.07 10.88 -8.54
C ARG A 9 7.00 11.90 -8.19
N LEU A 10 7.39 13.10 -7.73
CA LEU A 10 6.42 14.12 -7.36
C LEU A 10 5.59 14.54 -8.58
N LYS A 11 6.23 14.66 -9.76
CA LYS A 11 5.55 14.97 -11.01
C LYS A 11 4.50 13.91 -11.38
N GLU A 12 4.84 12.63 -11.31
CA GLU A 12 3.91 11.52 -11.56
C GLU A 12 2.71 11.54 -10.59
N LEU A 13 2.97 11.71 -9.30
CA LEU A 13 1.91 11.76 -8.29
C LEU A 13 1.01 12.98 -8.47
N ALA A 14 1.58 14.14 -8.82
CA ALA A 14 0.82 15.36 -9.10
C ALA A 14 -0.08 15.19 -10.32
N ILE A 15 0.39 14.53 -11.38
CA ILE A 15 -0.43 14.19 -12.55
C ILE A 15 -1.63 13.34 -12.14
N ILE A 16 -1.41 12.29 -11.34
CA ILE A 16 -2.49 11.41 -10.87
C ILE A 16 -3.47 12.15 -9.96
N ALA A 17 -2.97 12.98 -9.04
CA ALA A 17 -3.82 13.79 -8.17
C ALA A 17 -4.70 14.75 -8.99
N ASN A 18 -4.18 15.37 -10.05
CA ASN A 18 -4.97 16.19 -10.97
C ASN A 18 -6.03 15.37 -11.72
N LEU A 19 -5.72 14.14 -12.16
CA LEU A 19 -6.75 13.26 -12.76
C LEU A 19 -7.90 12.97 -11.78
N ASN A 20 -7.57 12.80 -10.50
CA ASN A 20 -8.53 12.56 -9.44
C ASN A 20 -9.38 13.78 -9.07
N GLN A 21 -9.01 15.00 -9.51
CA GLN A 21 -9.79 16.21 -9.25
C GLN A 21 -11.23 16.06 -9.74
N SER A 22 -11.42 15.43 -10.91
CA SER A 22 -12.76 15.17 -11.46
C SER A 22 -13.68 14.38 -10.50
N PHE A 23 -13.12 13.47 -9.70
CA PHE A 23 -13.87 12.70 -8.71
C PHE A 23 -14.19 13.53 -7.45
N PHE A 24 -13.29 14.45 -7.08
CA PHE A 24 -13.55 15.44 -6.02
C PHE A 24 -14.64 16.44 -6.45
N ASP A 25 -14.54 16.97 -7.67
CA ASP A 25 -15.50 17.91 -8.22
C ASP A 25 -16.90 17.29 -8.30
N ASP A 26 -17.00 16.01 -8.72
CA ASP A 26 -18.25 15.23 -8.69
C ASP A 26 -18.89 15.15 -7.29
N PHE A 27 -18.07 14.97 -6.25
CA PHE A 27 -18.55 15.00 -4.87
C PHE A 27 -18.98 16.41 -4.44
N THR A 28 -18.26 17.46 -4.79
CA THR A 28 -18.69 18.83 -4.46
C THR A 28 -19.97 19.22 -5.19
N GLY A 29 -20.15 18.81 -6.45
CA GLY A 29 -21.40 18.98 -7.18
C GLY A 29 -22.56 18.21 -6.54
N PHE A 30 -22.30 17.00 -6.02
CA PHE A 30 -23.28 16.29 -5.21
C PHE A 30 -23.70 17.09 -3.97
N LEU A 31 -22.74 17.65 -3.23
CA LEU A 31 -23.03 18.43 -2.03
C LEU A 31 -23.93 19.65 -2.32
N GLN A 32 -23.74 20.29 -3.48
CA GLN A 32 -24.62 21.38 -3.92
C GLN A 32 -26.07 20.91 -4.12
N THR A 33 -26.28 19.71 -4.65
CA THR A 33 -27.64 19.12 -4.75
C THR A 33 -28.26 18.80 -3.39
N GLU A 34 -27.44 18.65 -2.35
CA GLU A 34 -27.87 18.42 -0.96
C GLU A 34 -27.91 19.71 -0.13
N GLY A 35 -27.73 20.88 -0.78
CA GLY A 35 -27.90 22.20 -0.17
C GLY A 35 -26.66 22.79 0.50
N TYR A 36 -25.46 22.30 0.18
CA TYR A 36 -24.19 22.91 0.62
C TYR A 36 -23.52 23.59 -0.56
N ALA A 37 -23.29 24.90 -0.49
CA ALA A 37 -22.69 25.65 -1.59
C ALA A 37 -21.25 25.18 -1.89
N GLU A 38 -20.55 24.75 -0.84
CA GLU A 38 -19.17 24.31 -0.88
C GLU A 38 -18.90 23.21 0.17
N LEU A 39 -17.72 22.58 0.06
CA LEU A 39 -17.30 21.52 0.97
C LEU A 39 -17.23 21.98 2.43
N TYR A 40 -16.77 23.22 2.68
CA TYR A 40 -16.63 23.74 4.05
C TYR A 40 -17.97 23.72 4.80
N GLU A 41 -19.06 24.19 4.19
CA GLU A 41 -20.39 24.21 4.81
C GLU A 41 -20.85 22.81 5.23
N PHE A 42 -20.62 21.81 4.39
CA PHE A 42 -20.92 20.42 4.74
C PHE A 42 -20.03 19.92 5.90
N VAL A 43 -18.77 20.33 5.92
CA VAL A 43 -17.81 19.90 6.95
C VAL A 43 -18.11 20.53 8.31
N VAL A 44 -18.65 21.75 8.37
CA VAL A 44 -19.06 22.40 9.62
C VAL A 44 -20.54 22.19 9.98
N GLU A 45 -21.28 21.41 9.18
CA GLU A 45 -22.69 21.07 9.46
C GLU A 45 -22.87 20.50 10.88
N GLN A 46 -23.75 21.14 11.64
CA GLN A 46 -24.04 20.81 13.04
C GLN A 46 -25.18 19.80 13.16
N ASP A 47 -26.09 19.75 12.18
CA ASP A 47 -27.09 18.68 12.11
C ASP A 47 -26.42 17.36 11.72
N ILE A 48 -26.13 16.57 12.76
CA ILE A 48 -25.53 15.24 12.67
C ILE A 48 -26.35 14.32 11.75
N SER A 49 -27.68 14.39 11.85
CA SER A 49 -28.57 13.52 11.08
C SER A 49 -28.54 13.88 9.60
N LYS A 50 -28.57 15.18 9.28
CA LYS A 50 -28.45 15.68 7.92
C LYS A 50 -27.10 15.31 7.31
N ALA A 51 -25.99 15.63 7.98
CA ALA A 51 -24.64 15.33 7.47
C ALA A 51 -24.43 13.82 7.24
N LYS A 52 -24.85 12.99 8.20
CA LYS A 52 -24.79 11.53 8.07
C LYS A 52 -25.62 11.02 6.89
N ASN A 53 -26.84 11.54 6.73
CA ASN A 53 -27.70 11.15 5.63
C ASN A 53 -27.11 11.56 4.27
N THR A 54 -26.50 12.74 4.17
CA THR A 54 -25.77 13.19 2.98
C THR A 54 -24.63 12.23 2.62
N ILE A 55 -23.81 11.82 3.60
CA ILE A 55 -22.73 10.83 3.37
C ILE A 55 -23.30 9.50 2.89
N ARG A 56 -24.35 8.99 3.55
CA ARG A 56 -25.00 7.73 3.19
C ARG A 56 -25.52 7.76 1.75
N LYS A 57 -26.25 8.83 1.39
CA LYS A 57 -26.75 9.04 0.03
C LYS A 57 -25.62 9.04 -1.00
N TYR A 58 -24.51 9.72 -0.73
CA TYR A 58 -23.36 9.71 -1.66
C TYR A 58 -22.78 8.29 -1.83
N LEU A 59 -22.61 7.54 -0.74
CA LEU A 59 -22.12 6.17 -0.78
C LEU A 59 -23.04 5.22 -1.56
N GLU A 60 -24.35 5.48 -1.56
CA GLU A 60 -25.37 4.73 -2.31
C GLU A 60 -25.52 5.21 -3.77
N ARG A 61 -25.12 6.45 -4.07
CA ARG A 61 -25.19 7.06 -5.41
C ARG A 61 -24.24 6.36 -6.37
N GLN A 62 -24.67 6.13 -7.60
CA GLN A 62 -23.77 5.74 -8.69
C GLN A 62 -22.99 6.93 -9.21
N VAL A 63 -21.70 6.75 -9.43
CA VAL A 63 -20.83 7.77 -10.02
C VAL A 63 -20.88 7.65 -11.54
N PRO A 64 -20.90 8.75 -12.31
CA PRO A 64 -20.83 8.69 -13.77
C PRO A 64 -19.67 7.82 -14.26
N ASN A 65 -19.91 6.98 -15.27
CA ASN A 65 -18.95 5.97 -15.72
C ASN A 65 -17.60 6.54 -16.18
N ASN A 66 -17.57 7.78 -16.66
CA ASN A 66 -16.38 8.49 -17.10
C ASN A 66 -15.56 9.09 -15.95
N ILE A 67 -16.10 9.14 -14.73
CA ILE A 67 -15.44 9.71 -13.56
C ILE A 67 -14.81 8.56 -12.75
N LYS A 68 -13.52 8.66 -12.49
CA LYS A 68 -12.72 7.62 -11.84
C LYS A 68 -11.80 8.21 -10.78
N LEU A 69 -11.64 7.48 -9.69
CA LEU A 69 -10.57 7.70 -8.73
C LEU A 69 -9.47 6.68 -9.00
N TYR A 70 -8.24 7.15 -9.12
CA TYR A 70 -7.07 6.38 -9.50
C TYR A 70 -6.13 6.13 -8.31
N ASP A 71 -5.43 5.01 -8.35
CA ASP A 71 -4.39 4.61 -7.40
C ASP A 71 -3.02 5.23 -7.72
N GLY A 72 -2.00 4.94 -6.91
CA GLY A 72 -0.65 5.53 -7.04
C GLY A 72 0.11 5.20 -8.33
N ILE A 73 -0.46 4.38 -9.22
CA ILE A 73 0.06 4.09 -10.56
C ILE A 73 -1.01 4.30 -11.66
N ALA A 74 -1.98 5.18 -11.40
CA ALA A 74 -3.04 5.56 -12.34
C ALA A 74 -4.02 4.43 -12.74
N ARG A 75 -4.19 3.38 -11.92
CA ARG A 75 -5.25 2.38 -12.14
C ARG A 75 -6.54 2.78 -11.42
N PRO A 76 -7.71 2.64 -12.04
CA PRO A 76 -8.98 3.03 -11.41
C PRO A 76 -9.36 2.09 -10.27
N TYR A 77 -9.80 2.64 -9.15
CA TYR A 77 -10.45 1.88 -8.08
C TYR A 77 -11.87 1.45 -8.50
N LYS A 78 -12.36 0.35 -7.90
CA LYS A 78 -13.80 0.02 -7.91
C LYS A 78 -14.59 1.12 -7.21
N GLU A 79 -15.79 1.44 -7.71
CA GLU A 79 -16.58 2.60 -7.28
C GLU A 79 -16.81 2.66 -5.76
N ASP A 80 -17.26 1.55 -5.14
CA ASP A 80 -17.50 1.52 -3.68
C ASP A 80 -16.25 1.80 -2.85
N LYS A 81 -15.09 1.39 -3.36
CA LYS A 81 -13.80 1.67 -2.75
C LYS A 81 -13.37 3.12 -3.03
N ALA A 82 -13.62 3.63 -4.22
CA ALA A 82 -13.33 5.01 -4.60
C ALA A 82 -14.07 6.01 -3.69
N LYS A 83 -15.39 5.85 -3.50
CA LYS A 83 -16.19 6.72 -2.62
C LYS A 83 -15.72 6.67 -1.16
N TRP A 84 -15.38 5.47 -0.68
CA TRP A 84 -14.83 5.26 0.66
C TRP A 84 -13.48 5.95 0.87
N LEU A 85 -12.57 5.82 -0.11
CA LEU A 85 -11.25 6.44 -0.08
C LEU A 85 -11.35 7.95 -0.17
N LEU A 86 -12.11 8.48 -1.14
CA LEU A 86 -12.27 9.92 -1.35
C LEU A 86 -12.74 10.60 -0.06
N LEU A 87 -13.85 10.14 0.53
CA LEU A 87 -14.41 10.79 1.72
C LEU A 87 -13.43 10.78 2.89
N GLY A 88 -12.75 9.66 3.13
CA GLY A 88 -11.77 9.62 4.20
C GLY A 88 -10.53 10.47 3.92
N TRP A 89 -10.08 10.59 2.67
CA TRP A 89 -9.01 11.52 2.30
C TRP A 89 -9.45 12.98 2.48
N ILE A 90 -10.68 13.31 2.10
CA ILE A 90 -11.29 14.61 2.35
C ILE A 90 -11.29 14.94 3.84
N PHE A 91 -11.59 13.97 4.71
CA PHE A 91 -11.54 14.14 6.17
C PHE A 91 -10.16 13.83 6.79
N ARG A 92 -9.09 13.87 6.01
CA ARG A 92 -7.67 13.77 6.45
C ARG A 92 -7.26 12.41 7.07
N ASP A 93 -7.99 11.34 6.80
CA ASP A 93 -7.69 9.99 7.33
C ASP A 93 -7.25 9.00 6.23
N ALA A 94 -6.95 7.76 6.63
CA ALA A 94 -6.48 6.65 5.81
C ALA A 94 -7.50 5.49 5.92
N PRO A 95 -8.48 5.39 5.01
CA PRO A 95 -9.68 4.59 5.26
C PRO A 95 -9.45 3.08 5.38
N GLU A 96 -8.53 2.52 4.60
CA GLU A 96 -8.21 1.09 4.66
C GLU A 96 -7.34 0.73 5.86
N GLN A 97 -6.37 1.59 6.22
CA GLN A 97 -5.40 1.30 7.28
C GLN A 97 -5.94 1.61 8.67
N ARG A 98 -6.70 2.70 8.82
CA ARG A 98 -7.13 3.22 10.12
C ARG A 98 -8.62 3.04 10.38
N LEU A 99 -9.47 3.38 9.42
CA LEU A 99 -10.92 3.45 9.66
C LEU A 99 -11.62 2.09 9.55
N LYS A 100 -11.18 1.22 8.65
CA LYS A 100 -11.83 -0.06 8.34
C LYS A 100 -12.10 -0.93 9.57
N GLY A 101 -11.16 -0.99 10.52
CA GLY A 101 -11.31 -1.76 11.75
C GLY A 101 -12.46 -1.27 12.64
N TYR A 102 -12.75 0.03 12.63
CA TYR A 102 -13.81 0.62 13.44
C TYR A 102 -15.22 0.34 12.89
N LEU A 103 -15.36 -0.08 11.63
CA LEU A 103 -16.67 -0.43 11.05
C LEU A 103 -17.38 -1.56 11.80
N ALA A 104 -16.63 -2.40 12.51
CA ALA A 104 -17.18 -3.47 13.35
C ALA A 104 -17.93 -2.94 14.59
N ASN A 105 -17.66 -1.71 15.01
CA ASN A 105 -18.28 -1.09 16.19
C ASN A 105 -19.66 -0.48 15.91
N PHE A 106 -20.07 -0.46 14.64
CA PHE A 106 -21.33 0.14 14.20
C PHE A 106 -22.29 -0.95 13.72
N SER A 107 -23.56 -0.81 14.05
CA SER A 107 -24.65 -1.67 13.56
C SER A 107 -25.23 -1.14 12.25
N GLY A 108 -25.84 -2.03 11.47
CA GLY A 108 -26.57 -1.66 10.24
C GLY A 108 -25.90 -2.10 8.95
N LYS A 109 -26.45 -1.66 7.82
CA LYS A 109 -25.96 -1.98 6.48
C LYS A 109 -24.55 -1.40 6.26
N PRO A 110 -23.75 -1.94 5.33
CA PRO A 110 -22.38 -1.47 5.09
C PRO A 110 -22.24 0.05 4.90
N ASN A 111 -23.12 0.69 4.13
CA ASN A 111 -23.07 2.13 3.89
C ASN A 111 -23.58 2.97 5.08
N GLU A 112 -24.49 2.45 5.90
CA GLU A 112 -24.92 3.10 7.15
C GLU A 112 -23.76 3.18 8.14
N ARG A 113 -23.04 2.06 8.32
CA ARG A 113 -21.86 2.00 9.19
C ARG A 113 -20.75 2.93 8.73
N LYS A 114 -20.48 2.96 7.41
CA LYS A 114 -19.51 3.89 6.81
C LYS A 114 -19.93 5.34 7.02
N ALA A 115 -21.20 5.67 6.83
CA ALA A 115 -21.70 7.03 6.98
C ALA A 115 -21.62 7.52 8.43
N GLU A 116 -21.96 6.68 9.40
CA GLU A 116 -21.80 6.98 10.82
C GLU A 116 -20.33 7.26 11.16
N LEU A 117 -19.42 6.36 10.80
CA LEU A 117 -17.99 6.53 11.06
C LEU A 117 -17.42 7.77 10.37
N LEU A 118 -17.71 7.97 9.08
CA LEU A 118 -17.21 9.14 8.35
C LEU A 118 -17.78 10.46 8.88
N ASN A 119 -19.01 10.48 9.40
CA ASN A 119 -19.56 11.67 10.02
C ASN A 119 -18.80 12.02 11.32
N GLN A 120 -18.44 11.03 12.13
CA GLN A 120 -17.61 11.26 13.32
C GLN A 120 -16.21 11.78 12.94
N VAL A 121 -15.59 11.20 11.91
CA VAL A 121 -14.28 11.67 11.40
C VAL A 121 -14.41 13.10 10.85
N ARG A 122 -15.48 13.42 10.12
CA ARG A 122 -15.78 14.78 9.63
C ARG A 122 -15.85 15.79 10.79
N GLN A 123 -16.62 15.50 11.84
CA GLN A 123 -16.75 16.38 13.01
C GLN A 123 -15.42 16.58 13.73
N TYR A 124 -14.64 15.51 13.89
CA TYR A 124 -13.32 15.61 14.50
C TYR A 124 -12.36 16.45 13.65
N ALA A 125 -12.32 16.21 12.34
CA ALA A 125 -11.45 16.92 11.43
C ALA A 125 -11.82 18.42 11.32
N SER A 126 -13.12 18.75 11.31
CA SER A 126 -13.59 20.14 11.29
C SER A 126 -13.27 20.90 12.57
N GLY A 127 -13.29 20.22 13.73
CA GLY A 127 -12.86 20.81 15.00
C GLY A 127 -11.36 21.16 15.05
N ILE A 128 -10.52 20.42 14.33
CA ILE A 128 -9.05 20.66 14.28
C ILE A 128 -8.68 21.65 13.18
N LEU A 129 -9.39 21.62 12.06
CA LEU A 129 -9.16 22.46 10.88
C LEU A 129 -10.41 23.32 10.63
N PRO A 130 -10.68 24.33 11.47
CA PRO A 130 -11.90 25.10 11.38
C PRO A 130 -11.91 26.11 10.22
N GLU A 131 -10.76 26.40 9.60
CA GLU A 131 -10.69 27.46 8.59
C GLU A 131 -11.22 26.99 7.23
N ARG A 132 -12.04 27.84 6.58
CA ARG A 132 -12.69 27.56 5.28
C ARG A 132 -11.68 27.18 4.20
N GLU A 133 -10.52 27.81 4.19
CA GLU A 133 -9.45 27.62 3.21
C GLU A 133 -8.85 26.21 3.28
N ARG A 134 -9.05 25.48 4.38
CA ARG A 134 -8.62 24.08 4.53
C ARG A 134 -9.50 23.10 3.76
N TRP A 135 -10.67 23.53 3.28
CA TRP A 135 -11.72 22.68 2.72
C TRP A 135 -12.04 23.00 1.27
N ASN A 136 -10.99 23.20 0.47
CA ASN A 136 -11.06 23.28 -0.99
C ASN A 136 -10.07 22.31 -1.63
N TRP A 137 -9.96 22.30 -2.97
CA TRP A 137 -9.11 21.36 -3.68
C TRP A 137 -7.64 21.41 -3.27
N ILE A 138 -7.06 22.58 -2.97
CA ILE A 138 -5.61 22.73 -2.78
C ILE A 138 -5.10 21.92 -1.56
N PRO A 139 -5.66 22.06 -0.35
CA PRO A 139 -5.27 21.20 0.78
C PRO A 139 -5.63 19.73 0.57
N ILE A 140 -6.72 19.43 -0.14
CA ILE A 140 -7.16 18.06 -0.42
C ILE A 140 -6.18 17.37 -1.39
N PHE A 141 -5.65 18.12 -2.35
CA PHE A 141 -4.63 17.68 -3.29
C PHE A 141 -3.34 17.25 -2.57
N GLU A 142 -2.88 18.00 -1.56
CA GLU A 142 -1.70 17.63 -0.77
C GLU A 142 -1.91 16.30 -0.04
N VAL A 143 -3.07 16.13 0.60
CA VAL A 143 -3.45 14.89 1.27
C VAL A 143 -3.50 13.75 0.26
N MET A 144 -4.07 14.00 -0.92
CA MET A 144 -4.19 13.00 -1.97
C MET A 144 -2.82 12.56 -2.49
N ILE A 145 -1.85 13.47 -2.66
CA ILE A 145 -0.48 13.11 -3.03
C ILE A 145 0.14 12.17 -1.99
N ASP A 146 0.02 12.46 -0.70
CA ASP A 146 0.53 11.58 0.36
C ASP A 146 -0.14 10.19 0.33
N ARG A 147 -1.45 10.14 0.08
CA ARG A 147 -2.19 8.87 -0.01
C ARG A 147 -1.84 8.07 -1.27
N LEU A 148 -1.65 8.74 -2.41
CA LEU A 148 -1.19 8.13 -3.66
C LEU A 148 0.23 7.60 -3.53
N GLU A 149 1.09 8.31 -2.81
CA GLU A 149 2.44 7.88 -2.48
C GLU A 149 2.44 6.58 -1.67
N GLY A 150 1.61 6.50 -0.62
CA GLY A 150 1.40 5.26 0.13
C GLY A 150 0.84 4.12 -0.74
N SER A 151 -0.13 4.42 -1.61
CA SER A 151 -0.71 3.47 -2.57
C SER A 151 0.35 2.90 -3.52
N ARG A 152 1.15 3.78 -4.14
CA ARG A 152 2.24 3.41 -5.05
C ARG A 152 3.23 2.46 -4.39
N ARG A 153 3.69 2.77 -3.16
CA ARG A 153 4.61 1.92 -2.40
C ARG A 153 4.03 0.54 -2.13
N SER A 154 2.76 0.46 -1.73
CA SER A 154 2.08 -0.82 -1.50
C SER A 154 1.95 -1.64 -2.78
N ILE A 155 1.59 -1.01 -3.90
CA ILE A 155 1.43 -1.70 -5.19
C ILE A 155 2.76 -2.27 -5.68
N LYS A 156 3.84 -1.50 -5.55
CA LYS A 156 5.18 -1.95 -5.92
C LYS A 156 5.72 -3.05 -5.01
N GLY A 157 5.43 -2.99 -3.70
CA GLY A 157 5.73 -4.08 -2.78
C GLY A 157 5.11 -5.39 -3.28
N ASN A 158 3.79 -5.39 -3.47
CA ASN A 158 3.05 -6.56 -3.94
C ASN A 158 3.54 -7.08 -5.31
N LEU A 159 3.98 -6.20 -6.21
CA LEU A 159 4.52 -6.60 -7.52
C LEU A 159 5.71 -7.54 -7.37
N PHE A 160 6.68 -7.22 -6.52
CA PHE A 160 7.84 -8.07 -6.34
C PHE A 160 7.52 -9.36 -5.58
N GLU A 161 6.54 -9.34 -4.68
CA GLU A 161 6.05 -10.57 -4.07
C GLU A 161 5.52 -11.55 -5.14
N GLU A 162 4.72 -11.06 -6.08
CA GLU A 162 4.19 -11.88 -7.19
C GLU A 162 5.29 -12.33 -8.15
N ILE A 163 6.25 -11.47 -8.48
CA ILE A 163 7.41 -11.84 -9.31
C ILE A 163 8.20 -12.97 -8.64
N VAL A 164 8.48 -12.88 -7.34
CA VAL A 164 9.18 -13.93 -6.60
C VAL A 164 8.39 -15.24 -6.64
N ARG A 165 7.08 -15.22 -6.37
CA ARG A 165 6.23 -16.42 -6.45
C ARG A 165 6.25 -17.05 -7.84
N ARG A 166 6.11 -16.24 -8.90
CA ARG A 166 6.13 -16.72 -10.28
C ARG A 166 7.48 -17.34 -10.64
N ASN A 167 8.57 -16.63 -10.38
CA ASN A 167 9.91 -17.09 -10.73
C ASN A 167 10.25 -18.41 -10.01
N LEU A 168 9.93 -18.54 -8.72
CA LEU A 168 10.14 -19.78 -7.98
C LEU A 168 9.30 -20.94 -8.55
N ASN A 169 8.04 -20.71 -8.92
CA ASN A 169 7.20 -21.74 -9.56
C ASN A 169 7.81 -22.21 -10.90
N GLU A 170 8.25 -21.27 -11.74
CA GLU A 170 8.86 -21.58 -13.04
C GLU A 170 10.19 -22.35 -12.86
N ILE A 171 11.04 -21.91 -11.93
CA ILE A 171 12.32 -22.57 -11.61
C ILE A 171 12.08 -23.98 -11.07
N PHE A 172 11.12 -24.17 -10.16
CA PHE A 172 10.81 -25.49 -9.61
C PHE A 172 10.26 -26.44 -10.67
N ALA A 173 9.36 -25.96 -11.54
CA ALA A 173 8.85 -26.73 -12.66
C ALA A 173 9.97 -27.15 -13.62
N LYS A 174 10.86 -26.21 -14.00
CA LYS A 174 12.03 -26.46 -14.86
C LYS A 174 12.99 -27.50 -14.27
N ASN A 175 13.11 -27.56 -12.94
CA ASN A 175 14.05 -28.43 -12.23
C ASN A 175 13.40 -29.69 -11.64
N GLY A 176 12.12 -29.95 -11.90
CA GLY A 176 11.39 -31.13 -11.38
C GLY A 176 11.23 -31.15 -9.86
N ILE A 177 11.17 -29.97 -9.22
CA ILE A 177 11.08 -29.81 -7.76
C ILE A 177 9.60 -29.72 -7.35
N ALA A 178 9.13 -30.70 -6.56
CA ALA A 178 7.75 -30.76 -6.09
C ALA A 178 7.57 -30.08 -4.72
N LEU A 179 7.74 -28.76 -4.67
CA LEU A 179 7.47 -27.94 -3.48
C LEU A 179 6.20 -27.10 -3.68
N SER A 180 5.52 -26.78 -2.58
CA SER A 180 4.35 -25.90 -2.61
C SER A 180 4.75 -24.45 -2.31
N ILE A 181 4.24 -23.52 -3.12
CA ILE A 181 4.37 -22.08 -2.89
C ILE A 181 3.00 -21.52 -2.54
N ASP A 182 2.83 -21.07 -1.30
CA ASP A 182 1.55 -20.53 -0.84
C ASP A 182 1.29 -19.13 -1.44
N ARG A 183 0.03 -18.87 -1.81
CA ARG A 183 -0.41 -17.57 -2.35
C ARG A 183 -0.69 -16.52 -1.28
N THR A 184 -0.72 -16.93 -0.02
CA THR A 184 -1.11 -16.07 1.10
C THR A 184 0.09 -15.78 1.98
N GLN A 185 0.23 -14.51 2.36
CA GLN A 185 1.24 -14.08 3.32
C GLN A 185 1.03 -14.78 4.67
N ILE A 186 2.14 -15.10 5.36
CA ILE A 186 2.10 -15.66 6.71
C ILE A 186 2.40 -14.58 7.72
N LYS A 187 1.60 -14.51 8.78
CA LYS A 187 1.89 -13.67 9.95
C LYS A 187 2.47 -14.53 11.07
N LEU A 188 3.64 -14.16 11.55
CA LEU A 188 4.37 -14.88 12.60
C LEU A 188 5.16 -13.88 13.45
N GLY A 189 5.01 -13.93 14.77
CA GLY A 189 5.73 -13.03 15.69
C GLY A 189 5.51 -11.52 15.45
N GLY A 190 4.40 -11.14 14.80
CA GLY A 190 4.15 -9.76 14.38
C GLY A 190 4.84 -9.33 13.07
N GLU A 191 5.56 -10.25 12.42
CA GLU A 191 6.11 -10.08 11.07
C GLU A 191 5.20 -10.71 10.02
N THR A 192 5.31 -10.21 8.80
CA THR A 192 4.65 -10.75 7.62
C THR A 192 5.71 -11.30 6.68
N TYR A 193 5.54 -12.54 6.25
CA TYR A 193 6.37 -13.21 5.25
C TYR A 193 5.59 -13.32 3.97
N ASP A 194 6.16 -12.80 2.91
CA ASP A 194 5.45 -12.61 1.65
C ASP A 194 5.32 -13.93 0.91
N VAL A 195 6.39 -14.72 0.84
CA VAL A 195 6.38 -16.02 0.17
C VAL A 195 6.72 -17.14 1.14
N LYS A 196 5.99 -18.25 1.06
CA LYS A 196 6.25 -19.46 1.84
C LYS A 196 6.41 -20.65 0.90
N VAL A 197 7.56 -21.30 1.00
CA VAL A 197 7.89 -22.51 0.25
C VAL A 197 7.91 -23.68 1.21
N SER A 198 7.12 -24.73 0.95
CA SER A 198 7.05 -25.91 1.83
C SER A 198 7.32 -27.21 1.07
N GLY A 199 8.05 -28.11 1.74
CA GLY A 199 8.26 -29.49 1.34
C GLY A 199 8.03 -30.43 2.53
N ARG A 200 8.40 -31.71 2.40
CA ARG A 200 8.19 -32.70 3.47
C ARG A 200 9.18 -32.53 4.62
N ARG A 201 10.38 -32.01 4.33
CA ARG A 201 11.47 -31.84 5.30
C ARG A 201 11.52 -30.45 5.94
N GLY A 202 10.67 -29.51 5.54
CA GLY A 202 10.57 -28.21 6.18
C GLY A 202 9.92 -27.13 5.34
N THR A 203 9.99 -25.90 5.86
CA THR A 203 9.43 -24.70 5.25
C THR A 203 10.46 -23.57 5.26
N ILE A 204 10.56 -22.86 4.14
CA ILE A 204 11.31 -21.60 4.01
C ILE A 204 10.31 -20.45 3.94
N LEU A 205 10.52 -19.44 4.77
CA LEU A 205 9.82 -18.17 4.73
C LEU A 205 10.70 -17.12 4.03
N ILE A 206 10.11 -16.38 3.10
CA ILE A 206 10.80 -15.43 2.23
C ILE A 206 10.13 -14.07 2.38
N PRO A 207 10.68 -13.17 3.21
CA PRO A 207 10.27 -11.78 3.21
C PRO A 207 10.88 -11.06 1.99
N VAL A 208 10.06 -10.28 1.28
CA VAL A 208 10.44 -9.47 0.12
C VAL A 208 10.45 -8.01 0.54
N LYS A 209 11.63 -7.41 0.59
CA LYS A 209 11.83 -6.02 1.03
C LYS A 209 12.41 -5.20 -0.11
N THR A 210 11.66 -4.19 -0.53
CA THR A 210 12.07 -3.29 -1.64
C THR A 210 12.28 -1.88 -1.13
N ARG A 211 13.22 -1.15 -1.75
CA ARG A 211 13.48 0.24 -1.42
C ARG A 211 14.01 1.05 -2.59
N GLU A 212 13.43 2.22 -2.80
CA GLU A 212 13.80 3.15 -3.89
C GLU A 212 14.87 4.17 -3.49
N THR A 213 15.00 4.55 -2.21
CA THR A 213 15.78 5.73 -1.79
C THR A 213 16.98 5.41 -0.88
N MET A 214 18.05 6.18 -1.11
CA MET A 214 19.36 6.09 -0.45
C MET A 214 19.37 6.70 0.96
N GLY A 215 20.00 6.00 1.92
CA GLY A 215 20.46 6.58 3.19
C GLY A 215 19.41 7.08 4.20
N GLY A 216 19.90 7.71 5.27
CA GLY A 216 19.12 8.28 6.39
C GLY A 216 18.68 7.27 7.45
N GLY A 217 18.04 7.74 8.54
CA GLY A 217 17.57 6.87 9.64
C GLY A 217 16.62 5.75 9.19
N HIS A 218 15.95 5.92 8.06
CA HIS A 218 15.12 4.88 7.46
C HIS A 218 15.95 3.69 6.97
N ALA A 219 17.21 3.85 6.55
CA ALA A 219 18.06 2.73 6.13
C ALA A 219 18.29 1.74 7.28
N LEU A 220 18.48 2.26 8.50
CA LEU A 220 18.58 1.46 9.72
C LEU A 220 17.26 0.74 10.03
N LEU A 221 16.11 1.41 9.85
CA LEU A 221 14.80 0.76 10.03
C LEU A 221 14.61 -0.40 9.04
N PHE A 222 14.99 -0.20 7.77
CA PHE A 222 14.91 -1.24 6.75
C PHE A 222 15.81 -2.45 7.08
N THR A 223 17.05 -2.21 7.49
CA THR A 223 17.96 -3.27 7.96
C THR A 223 17.39 -3.98 9.19
N ARG A 224 16.89 -3.24 10.18
CA ARG A 224 16.26 -3.79 11.39
C ARG A 224 15.07 -4.69 11.06
N ASP A 225 14.20 -4.26 10.14
CA ASP A 225 13.02 -5.03 9.75
C ASP A 225 13.42 -6.35 9.07
N ILE A 226 14.52 -6.37 8.31
CA ILE A 226 15.10 -7.61 7.74
C ILE A 226 15.62 -8.51 8.86
N HIS A 227 16.45 -8.00 9.79
CA HIS A 227 16.96 -8.79 10.92
C HIS A 227 15.83 -9.39 11.76
N LYS A 228 14.81 -8.59 12.06
CA LYS A 228 13.67 -9.02 12.87
C LYS A 228 12.91 -10.16 12.18
N ALA A 229 12.68 -10.06 10.87
CA ALA A 229 12.05 -11.13 10.09
C ALA A 229 12.90 -12.41 10.07
N ILE A 230 14.23 -12.32 9.99
CA ILE A 230 15.12 -13.48 10.05
C ILE A 230 15.06 -14.13 11.44
N SER A 231 15.21 -13.35 12.51
CA SER A 231 15.23 -13.84 13.89
C SER A 231 13.94 -14.58 14.23
N ILE A 232 12.79 -13.96 13.97
CA ILE A 232 11.48 -14.53 14.31
C ILE A 232 11.20 -15.83 13.54
N ALA A 233 11.60 -15.91 12.27
CA ALA A 233 11.44 -17.14 11.49
C ALA A 233 12.29 -18.27 12.08
N ASN A 234 13.56 -18.00 12.34
CA ASN A 234 14.49 -18.98 12.89
C ASN A 234 14.09 -19.44 14.30
N GLU A 235 13.70 -18.51 15.18
CA GLU A 235 13.20 -18.80 16.54
C GLU A 235 11.94 -19.67 16.51
N SER A 236 11.13 -19.55 15.46
CA SER A 236 9.94 -20.35 15.25
C SER A 236 10.21 -21.68 14.50
N GLY A 237 11.48 -22.01 14.26
CA GLY A 237 11.90 -23.25 13.61
C GLY A 237 11.79 -23.25 12.08
N TYR A 238 11.57 -22.10 11.45
CA TYR A 238 11.55 -21.96 10.00
C TYR A 238 12.91 -21.51 9.48
N ASN A 239 13.26 -21.95 8.26
CA ASN A 239 14.34 -21.33 7.51
C ASN A 239 13.86 -19.99 6.94
N CYS A 240 14.74 -18.99 6.88
CA CYS A 240 14.43 -17.68 6.30
C CYS A 240 15.41 -17.36 5.18
N ILE A 241 14.91 -16.94 4.02
CA ILE A 241 15.73 -16.40 2.91
C ILE A 241 15.15 -15.04 2.53
N PRO A 242 15.70 -13.93 3.01
CA PRO A 242 15.22 -12.61 2.65
C PRO A 242 15.58 -12.28 1.19
N VAL A 243 14.62 -11.67 0.48
CA VAL A 243 14.82 -11.05 -0.82
C VAL A 243 14.87 -9.53 -0.62
N ILE A 244 16.00 -8.94 -0.94
CA ILE A 244 16.31 -7.54 -0.69
C ILE A 244 16.59 -6.87 -2.04
N ILE A 245 15.76 -5.92 -2.45
CA ILE A 245 15.91 -5.17 -3.70
C ILE A 245 16.03 -3.70 -3.35
N ALA A 246 17.27 -3.22 -3.32
CA ALA A 246 17.56 -1.87 -2.89
C ALA A 246 18.82 -1.35 -3.59
N GLU A 247 18.68 -0.22 -4.27
CA GLU A 247 19.81 0.46 -4.90
C GLU A 247 20.66 1.18 -3.86
N SER A 248 21.97 0.96 -3.91
CA SER A 248 22.97 1.64 -3.06
C SER A 248 22.68 1.51 -1.56
N TRP A 249 22.09 0.39 -1.13
CA TRP A 249 21.89 0.12 0.29
C TRP A 249 23.23 -0.23 0.95
N THR A 250 23.56 0.49 2.03
CA THR A 250 24.82 0.35 2.78
C THR A 250 24.68 -0.53 4.03
N GLY A 251 23.60 -1.31 4.13
CA GLY A 251 23.44 -2.24 5.24
C GLY A 251 24.49 -3.34 5.20
N ASP A 252 24.96 -3.74 6.37
CA ASP A 252 25.92 -4.82 6.48
C ASP A 252 25.24 -6.18 6.26
N LEU A 253 25.36 -6.69 5.03
CA LEU A 253 24.87 -8.01 4.65
C LEU A 253 25.47 -9.12 5.50
N THR A 254 26.72 -8.95 5.96
CA THR A 254 27.43 -9.97 6.75
C THR A 254 26.89 -10.06 8.17
N ALA A 255 26.29 -8.97 8.67
CA ALA A 255 25.66 -8.94 9.98
C ALA A 255 24.28 -9.62 10.01
N LEU A 256 23.66 -9.93 8.86
CA LEU A 256 22.26 -10.38 8.78
C LEU A 256 21.93 -11.69 9.53
N ASN A 257 22.90 -12.37 10.16
CA ASN A 257 22.71 -13.64 10.89
C ASN A 257 21.86 -14.66 10.11
N CYS A 258 22.02 -14.64 8.78
CA CYS A 258 21.28 -15.46 7.84
C CYS A 258 22.27 -16.11 6.89
N LYS A 259 22.12 -17.43 6.68
CA LYS A 259 23.04 -18.17 5.81
C LYS A 259 22.88 -17.79 4.35
N GLU A 260 21.63 -17.53 3.94
CA GLU A 260 21.26 -17.39 2.55
C GLU A 260 20.33 -16.20 2.39
N PHE A 261 20.65 -15.33 1.46
CA PHE A 261 19.82 -14.19 1.11
C PHE A 261 19.94 -13.90 -0.39
N VAL A 262 18.95 -13.20 -0.93
CA VAL A 262 18.99 -12.66 -2.29
C VAL A 262 19.09 -11.16 -2.17
N TYR A 263 20.18 -10.57 -2.64
CA TYR A 263 20.36 -9.11 -2.67
C TYR A 263 20.58 -8.63 -4.09
N ILE A 264 19.66 -7.79 -4.58
CA ILE A 264 19.76 -7.13 -5.88
C ILE A 264 20.01 -5.64 -5.66
N ASN A 265 21.22 -5.18 -5.98
CA ASN A 265 21.63 -3.77 -5.89
C ASN A 265 21.14 -2.97 -7.09
N LYS A 266 19.82 -2.80 -7.20
CA LYS A 266 19.15 -2.07 -8.29
C LYS A 266 17.92 -1.34 -7.77
N ASN A 267 17.48 -0.34 -8.52
CA ASN A 267 16.25 0.34 -8.21
C ASN A 267 15.07 -0.60 -8.45
N PRO A 268 14.16 -0.83 -7.48
CA PRO A 268 13.00 -1.70 -7.69
C PRO A 268 12.08 -1.19 -8.82
N ASN A 269 12.24 0.06 -9.27
CA ASN A 269 11.50 0.59 -10.42
C ASN A 269 11.97 0.03 -11.77
N GLN A 270 13.17 -0.54 -11.83
CA GLN A 270 13.75 -1.12 -13.04
C GLN A 270 13.42 -2.62 -13.11
N VAL A 271 12.13 -2.97 -13.12
CA VAL A 271 11.67 -4.38 -13.06
C VAL A 271 12.34 -5.26 -14.11
N ASN A 272 12.47 -4.76 -15.35
CA ASN A 272 13.11 -5.49 -16.46
C ASN A 272 14.61 -5.75 -16.24
N GLU A 273 15.28 -4.96 -15.39
CA GLU A 273 16.67 -5.17 -15.00
C GLU A 273 16.78 -6.04 -13.74
N VAL A 274 15.83 -5.92 -12.81
CA VAL A 274 15.83 -6.63 -11.52
C VAL A 274 15.44 -8.09 -11.68
N GLU A 275 14.39 -8.38 -12.46
CA GLU A 275 13.82 -9.73 -12.56
C GLU A 275 14.82 -10.77 -13.09
N PRO A 276 15.62 -10.51 -14.15
CA PRO A 276 16.63 -11.46 -14.60
C PRO A 276 17.66 -11.81 -13.51
N LEU A 277 18.05 -10.83 -12.68
CA LEU A 277 18.98 -11.05 -11.58
C LEU A 277 18.36 -11.86 -10.44
N LEU A 278 17.07 -11.63 -10.14
CA LEU A 278 16.33 -12.47 -9.19
C LEU A 278 16.29 -13.93 -9.62
N VAL A 279 16.06 -14.19 -10.91
CA VAL A 279 16.07 -15.56 -11.45
C VAL A 279 17.43 -16.22 -11.25
N GLN A 280 18.53 -15.52 -11.57
CA GLN A 280 19.88 -16.04 -11.39
C GLN A 280 20.18 -16.39 -9.92
N GLU A 281 19.81 -15.52 -8.98
CA GLU A 281 20.02 -15.79 -7.56
C GLU A 281 19.15 -16.97 -7.06
N PHE A 282 17.90 -17.09 -7.51
CA PHE A 282 17.09 -18.25 -7.15
C PHE A 282 17.60 -19.56 -7.76
N GLU A 283 18.12 -19.53 -8.98
CA GLU A 283 18.79 -20.69 -9.60
C GLU A 283 20.05 -21.09 -8.81
N ARG A 284 20.82 -20.12 -8.28
CA ARG A 284 21.95 -20.40 -7.37
C ARG A 284 21.53 -21.12 -6.09
N LEU A 285 20.33 -20.82 -5.58
CA LEU A 285 19.78 -21.37 -4.34
C LEU A 285 19.03 -22.72 -4.53
N ILE A 286 19.06 -23.32 -5.72
CA ILE A 286 18.25 -24.50 -6.06
C ILE A 286 18.46 -25.68 -5.08
N GLU A 287 19.69 -25.92 -4.64
CA GLU A 287 20.02 -27.04 -3.74
C GLU A 287 19.44 -26.85 -2.34
N ILE A 288 19.31 -25.59 -1.89
CA ILE A 288 18.68 -25.28 -0.61
C ILE A 288 17.19 -25.60 -0.68
N PHE A 289 16.52 -25.28 -1.78
CA PHE A 289 15.12 -25.67 -1.98
C PHE A 289 14.97 -27.20 -2.08
N ARG A 290 15.86 -27.90 -2.79
CA ARG A 290 15.86 -29.37 -2.85
C ARG A 290 16.01 -30.04 -1.48
N SER A 291 16.67 -29.39 -0.53
CA SER A 291 16.77 -29.90 0.84
C SER A 291 15.42 -30.02 1.56
N LEU A 292 14.36 -29.35 1.05
CA LEU A 292 13.01 -29.43 1.61
C LEU A 292 12.18 -30.63 1.12
N LEU A 293 12.55 -31.25 -0.01
CA LEU A 293 11.79 -32.36 -0.62
C LEU A 293 11.77 -33.59 0.29
#